data_AF-A0A954D3B2-F1
#
_entry.id   AF-A0A954D3B2-F1
#
_cell.length_a   1.000
_cell.length_b   1.000
_cell.length_c   1.000
_cell.angle_alpha   90.00
_cell.angle_beta   90.00
_cell.angle_gamma   90.00
#
_symmetry.space_group_name_H-M   'P 1'
#
loop_
_entity.id
_entity.type
_entity.pdbx_description
1 polymer ?
#
loop_
_entity_poly.entity_id
_entity_poly.type
_entity_poly.pdbx_seq_one_letter_code
_entity_poly.pdbx_strand_id
1 'polypeptide(L)' 'MTLHPKILGCAAVEPPFVYHTDQIRPYLLEWLRSRDPVLAQRAEKIIESVRIERRGSVVCIDDVFEAR' A
#
# COMPACT_ATOMS: atom_id res chain seq x y z
N MET A 1 -22.05 2.98 -41.93
CA MET A 1 -21.27 1.96 -41.22
C MET A 1 -20.77 2.56 -39.92
N THR A 2 -21.17 2.02 -38.78
CA THR A 2 -20.79 2.55 -37.46
C THR A 2 -19.57 1.77 -36.97
N LEU A 3 -18.41 2.43 -36.91
CA LEU A 3 -17.18 1.82 -36.38
C LEU A 3 -17.25 1.79 -34.85
N HIS A 4 -17.07 0.60 -34.28
CA HIS A 4 -16.98 0.40 -32.84
C HIS A 4 -15.50 0.33 -32.45
N PRO A 5 -15.02 1.17 -31.52
CA PRO A 5 -13.63 1.15 -31.10
C PRO A 5 -13.25 -0.19 -30.47
N LYS A 6 -12.01 -0.64 -30.71
CA LYS A 6 -11.43 -1.86 -30.12
C LYS A 6 -10.15 -1.49 -29.37
N ILE A 7 -9.97 -2.06 -28.19
CA ILE A 7 -8.69 -2.02 -27.48
C ILE A 7 -7.74 -2.98 -28.19
N LEU A 8 -6.60 -2.46 -28.65
CA LEU A 8 -5.59 -3.25 -29.38
C LEU A 8 -4.48 -3.80 -28.46
N GLY A 9 -4.34 -3.25 -27.25
CA GLY A 9 -3.38 -3.68 -26.26
C GLY A 9 -3.50 -2.87 -24.96
N CYS A 10 -3.02 -3.46 -23.87
CA CYS A 10 -2.86 -2.83 -22.56
C CYS A 10 -1.61 -3.40 -21.90
N ALA A 11 -0.85 -2.56 -21.21
CA ALA A 11 0.29 -2.97 -20.42
C ALA A 11 0.19 -2.33 -19.03
N ALA A 12 0.58 -3.08 -18.02
CA ALA A 12 0.73 -2.60 -16.66
C ALA A 12 2.18 -2.78 -16.24
N VAL A 13 2.71 -1.79 -15.53
CA VAL A 13 4.05 -1.84 -14.93
C VAL A 13 3.86 -1.79 -13.42
N GLU A 14 4.41 -2.79 -12.73
CA GLU A 14 4.46 -2.77 -11.27
C GLU A 14 5.71 -2.01 -10.80
N PRO A 15 5.62 -1.28 -9.68
CA PRO A 15 6.77 -0.64 -9.08
C PRO A 15 7.76 -1.69 -8.52
N PRO A 16 9.03 -1.32 -8.26
CA PRO A 16 10.08 -2.27 -7.92
C PRO A 16 9.84 -3.04 -6.61
N PHE A 17 9.04 -2.48 -5.70
CA PHE A 17 8.74 -3.12 -4.43
C PHE A 17 7.25 -3.45 -4.33
N VAL A 18 6.95 -4.67 -3.88
CA VAL A 18 5.59 -5.13 -3.63
C VAL A 18 5.55 -5.73 -2.24
N TYR A 19 4.61 -5.25 -1.42
CA TYR A 19 4.48 -5.68 -0.03
C TYR A 19 3.07 -6.14 0.27
N HIS A 20 2.96 -7.21 1.04
CA HIS A 20 1.70 -7.59 1.66
C HIS A 20 1.32 -6.63 2.77
N THR A 21 0.01 -6.45 2.97
CA THR A 21 -0.51 -5.59 4.05
C THR A 21 0.05 -5.98 5.41
N ASP A 22 0.21 -7.27 5.69
CA ASP A 22 0.72 -7.77 6.96
C ASP A 22 2.20 -7.44 7.19
N GLN A 23 2.98 -7.25 6.12
CA GLN A 23 4.37 -6.82 6.22
C GLN A 23 4.46 -5.33 6.57
N ILE A 24 3.57 -4.50 6.03
CA ILE A 24 3.58 -3.04 6.26
C ILE A 24 2.93 -2.66 7.59
N ARG A 25 1.86 -3.38 7.97
CA ARG A 25 1.01 -3.10 9.12
C ARG A 25 1.80 -2.82 10.42
N PRO A 26 2.73 -3.68 10.88
CA PRO A 26 3.42 -3.45 12.14
C PRO A 26 4.20 -2.12 12.14
N TYR A 27 4.97 -1.84 11.09
CA TYR A 27 5.77 -0.61 10.97
C TYR A 27 4.91 0.65 10.94
N LEU A 28 3.84 0.64 10.14
CA LEU A 28 2.92 1.77 10.05
C LEU A 28 2.24 2.05 11.39
N LEU A 29 1.79 1.01 12.09
CA LEU A 29 1.13 1.17 13.39
C LEU A 29 2.10 1.61 14.48
N GLU A 30 3.34 1.12 14.49
CA GLU A 30 4.37 1.59 15.41
C GLU A 30 4.68 3.07 15.19
N TRP A 31 4.93 3.46 13.94
CA TRP A 31 5.20 4.85 13.58
C TRP A 31 4.04 5.77 13.96
N LEU A 32 2.80 5.39 13.66
CA LEU A 32 1.61 6.15 14.06
C LEU A 32 1.46 6.22 15.58
N ARG A 33 1.69 5.12 16.30
CA ARG A 33 1.52 5.06 17.76
C ARG A 33 2.51 5.97 18.48
N SER A 34 3.73 6.12 17.96
CA SER A 34 4.72 7.07 18.49
C SER A 34 4.30 8.54 18.36
N ARG A 35 3.38 8.84 17.44
CA ARG A 35 2.88 10.20 17.16
C ARG A 35 1.54 10.47 17.84
N ASP A 36 0.60 9.55 17.67
CA ASP A 36 -0.76 9.61 18.21
C ASP A 36 -1.36 8.18 18.33
N PRO A 37 -1.53 7.66 19.56
CA PRO A 37 -2.15 6.36 19.79
C PRO A 37 -3.57 6.22 19.24
N VAL A 38 -4.38 7.29 19.23
CA VAL A 38 -5.75 7.29 18.71
C VAL A 38 -5.73 7.18 17.19
N LEU A 39 -4.78 7.84 16.54
CA LEU A 39 -4.56 7.74 15.09
C LEU A 39 -4.16 6.31 14.69
N ALA A 40 -3.27 5.67 15.45
CA ALA A 40 -2.87 4.29 15.21
C ALA A 40 -4.08 3.33 15.26
N GLN A 41 -4.96 3.48 16.26
CA GLN A 41 -6.16 2.65 16.39
C GLN A 41 -7.14 2.85 15.22
N ARG A 42 -7.28 4.08 14.71
CA ARG A 42 -8.12 4.37 13.54
C ARG A 42 -7.52 3.77 12.28
N ALA A 43 -6.21 3.90 12.09
CA ALA A 43 -5.51 3.31 10.95
C ALA A 43 -5.62 1.78 10.95
N GLU A 44 -5.52 1.14 12.10
CA GLU A 44 -5.71 -0.31 12.24
C GLU A 44 -7.09 -0.77 11.76
N LYS A 45 -8.15 -0.09 12.21
CA LYS A 45 -9.53 -0.37 11.74
C LYS A 45 -9.67 -0.18 10.23
N ILE A 46 -9.03 0.85 9.67
CA ILE A 46 -9.02 1.06 8.22
C ILE A 46 -8.36 -0.12 7.55
N ILE A 47 -7.13 -0.48 7.93
CA ILE A 47 -6.36 -1.59 7.35
C ILE A 47 -7.16 -2.89 7.35
N GLU A 48 -7.84 -3.21 8.45
CA GLU A 48 -8.68 -4.42 8.57
C GLU A 48 -9.94 -4.36 7.69
N SER A 49 -10.48 -3.16 7.46
CA SER A 49 -11.67 -2.97 6.61
C SER A 49 -11.36 -3.02 5.11
N VAL A 50 -10.14 -2.65 4.69
CA VAL A 50 -9.75 -2.69 3.27
C VAL A 50 -9.23 -4.07 2.90
N ARG A 51 -9.86 -4.70 1.91
CA ARG A 51 -9.42 -5.98 1.31
C ARG A 51 -8.26 -5.79 0.34
N ILE A 52 -7.24 -5.03 0.74
CA ILE A 52 -6.02 -4.85 -0.03
C ILE A 52 -5.02 -5.89 0.45
N GLU A 53 -4.68 -6.85 -0.40
CA GLU A 53 -3.72 -7.90 -0.06
C GLU A 53 -2.28 -7.40 -0.22
N ARG A 54 -1.99 -6.71 -1.33
CA ARG A 54 -0.66 -6.25 -1.71
C ARG A 54 -0.68 -4.80 -2.21
N ARG A 55 0.41 -4.07 -1.97
CA ARG A 55 0.64 -2.69 -2.44
C ARG A 55 1.99 -2.60 -3.12
N GLY A 56 2.01 -1.95 -4.28
CA GLY A 56 3.25 -1.56 -4.93
C GLY A 56 3.80 -0.25 -4.35
N SER A 57 5.12 -0.15 -4.20
CA SER A 57 5.82 1.03 -3.70
C SER A 57 7.07 1.32 -4.53
N VAL A 58 7.39 2.60 -4.69
CA VAL A 58 8.64 3.07 -5.29
C VAL A 58 9.79 3.18 -4.27
N VAL A 59 9.47 3.07 -2.98
CA VAL A 59 10.43 3.14 -1.86
C VAL A 59 10.44 1.81 -1.11
N CYS A 60 11.61 1.38 -0.66
CA CYS A 60 11.75 0.22 0.20
C CYS A 60 11.17 0.51 1.59
N ILE A 61 10.46 -0.44 2.19
CA ILE A 61 9.91 -0.28 3.54
C ILE A 61 11.01 -0.15 4.60
N ASP A 62 12.12 -0.85 4.43
CA ASP A 62 13.27 -0.81 5.35
C ASP A 62 13.87 0.61 5.36
N ASP A 63 13.98 1.26 4.19
CA ASP A 63 14.48 2.65 4.09
C ASP A 63 13.55 3.66 4.78
N VAL A 64 12.24 3.38 4.86
CA VAL A 64 11.25 4.31 5.44
C VAL A 64 11.18 4.17 6.96
N PHE A 65 11.33 2.96 7.50
CA PHE A 65 11.08 2.67 8.91
C PHE A 65 12.32 2.25 9.71
N GLU A 66 13.39 1.76 9.06
CA GLU A 66 14.66 1.42 9.71
C GLU A 66 15.72 2.52 9.60
N ALA A 67 15.46 3.61 8.86
CA ALA A 67 16.27 4.83 8.89
C ALA A 67 16.15 5.52 10.27
N ARG A 68 16.86 4.97 11.25
CA ARG A 68 17.15 5.56 12.56
C ARG A 68 18.48 6.29 12.54
#